data_AF-A0A662MCG4-F1
#
_entry.id   AF-A0A662MCG4-F1
#
_cell.length_a   1.000
_cell.length_b   1.000
_cell.length_c   1.000
_cell.angle_alpha   90.00
_cell.angle_beta   90.00
_cell.angle_gamma   90.00
#
_symmetry.space_group_name_H-M   'P 1'
#
loop_
_entity.id
_entity.type
_entity.pdbx_description
1 polymer ?
#
loop_
_entity_poly.entity_id
_entity_poly.type
_entity_poly.pdbx_seq_one_letter_code
_entity_poly.pdbx_strand_id
1 'polypeptide(L)'
;MLGKKFEAVIAISVLFGLTFFLLSLVSAPAGGEDGDWLRTALIIVSSTSNDTLEEQKALSFHDHLIGQGYSNDSIIFLADEELPGSDGRSNCSNIESSFDLISQVQDPDGEVVIMISDHEQGVRGNSSFVFEDGVIPSSTIGSWMDDIECSSMTVILNGNRSGLAFWELSSSTRELISSMRWDQVNHPDQFNMTRGLEDPSADIDG
;
A
#
# COMPACT_ATOMS: atom_id res chain seq x y z
N MET A 1 -60.37 36.43 17.73
CA MET A 1 -59.99 35.01 17.88
C MET A 1 -59.31 34.40 16.65
N LEU A 2 -59.24 35.09 15.50
CA LEU A 2 -58.60 34.58 14.26
C LEU A 2 -57.05 34.68 14.26
N GLY A 3 -56.48 35.74 14.86
CA GLY A 3 -55.02 35.99 14.81
C GLY A 3 -54.15 34.91 15.48
N LYS A 4 -54.56 34.41 16.65
CA LYS A 4 -53.80 33.37 17.38
C LYS A 4 -53.74 32.03 16.65
N LYS A 5 -54.73 31.72 15.82
CA LYS A 5 -54.74 30.49 15.00
C LYS A 5 -53.78 30.61 13.81
N PHE A 6 -53.61 31.82 13.28
CA PHE A 6 -52.72 32.07 12.15
C PHE A 6 -51.24 32.02 12.57
N GLU A 7 -50.91 32.59 13.73
CA GLU A 7 -49.55 32.54 14.31
C GLU A 7 -49.12 31.10 14.66
N ALA A 8 -50.02 30.29 15.21
CA ALA A 8 -49.74 28.89 15.52
C ALA A 8 -49.45 28.05 14.26
N VAL A 9 -50.17 28.31 13.17
CA VAL A 9 -49.95 27.60 11.89
C VAL A 9 -48.61 27.99 11.26
N ILE A 10 -48.22 29.26 11.32
CA ILE A 10 -46.91 29.71 10.82
C ILE A 10 -45.78 29.10 11.64
N ALA A 11 -45.90 29.10 12.97
CA ALA A 11 -44.88 28.51 13.84
C ALA A 11 -44.66 27.01 13.60
N ILE A 12 -45.75 26.24 13.40
CA ILE A 12 -45.68 24.81 13.10
C ILE A 12 -45.05 24.56 11.72
N SER A 13 -45.38 25.37 10.72
CA SER A 13 -44.81 25.26 9.36
C SER A 13 -43.32 25.59 9.33
N VAL A 14 -42.87 26.59 10.09
CA VAL A 14 -41.44 26.90 10.22
C VAL A 14 -40.70 25.76 10.93
N LEU A 15 -41.30 25.18 11.97
CA LEU A 15 -40.70 24.06 12.71
C LEU A 15 -40.56 22.80 11.84
N PHE A 16 -41.58 22.48 11.02
CA PHE A 16 -41.53 21.37 10.06
C PHE A 16 -40.55 21.61 8.91
N GLY A 17 -40.43 22.85 8.43
CA GLY A 17 -39.42 23.21 7.42
C GLY A 17 -37.99 23.09 7.96
N LEU A 18 -37.77 23.48 9.23
CA LEU A 18 -36.46 23.38 9.87
C LEU A 18 -36.05 21.93 10.14
N THR A 19 -36.99 21.06 10.57
CA THR A 19 -36.69 19.63 10.75
C THR A 19 -36.45 18.94 9.41
N PHE A 20 -37.15 19.29 8.34
CA PHE A 20 -36.89 18.72 7.01
C PHE A 20 -35.54 19.17 6.45
N PHE A 21 -35.12 20.42 6.71
CA PHE A 21 -33.79 20.94 6.35
C PHE A 21 -32.67 20.30 7.19
N LEU A 22 -32.92 20.04 8.48
CA LEU A 22 -31.97 19.32 9.35
C LEU A 22 -31.88 17.83 9.00
N LEU A 23 -32.98 17.19 8.58
CA LEU A 23 -32.97 15.79 8.10
C LEU A 23 -32.28 15.63 6.75
N SER A 24 -32.31 16.65 5.88
CA SER A 24 -31.53 16.66 4.63
C SER A 24 -30.04 16.94 4.83
N LEU A 25 -29.63 17.48 5.98
CA LEU A 25 -28.22 17.51 6.40
C LEU A 25 -27.72 16.16 6.93
N VAL A 26 -28.60 15.28 7.40
CA VAL A 26 -28.25 13.93 7.92
C VAL A 26 -28.29 12.86 6.81
N SER A 27 -28.76 13.20 5.61
CA SER A 27 -28.69 12.33 4.45
C SER A 27 -28.18 13.09 3.23
N ALA A 28 -26.96 13.59 3.35
CA ALA A 28 -26.09 13.53 2.18
C ALA A 28 -25.78 12.03 1.97
N PRO A 29 -26.08 11.41 0.82
CA PRO A 29 -25.31 10.25 0.45
C PRO A 29 -23.85 10.71 0.47
N ALA A 30 -22.99 10.01 1.23
CA ALA A 30 -21.56 10.08 1.00
C ALA A 30 -21.36 9.54 -0.42
N GLY A 31 -21.44 10.46 -1.38
CA GLY A 31 -21.26 10.21 -2.80
C GLY A 31 -19.77 10.34 -3.06
N GLY A 32 -19.16 9.18 -3.22
CA GLY A 32 -17.74 8.94 -3.37
C GLY A 32 -17.42 7.69 -2.56
N GLU A 33 -17.35 6.53 -3.19
CA GLU A 33 -16.52 5.43 -2.66
C GLU A 33 -15.08 5.93 -2.76
N ASP A 34 -14.72 6.87 -1.88
CA ASP A 34 -13.33 7.24 -1.64
C ASP A 34 -12.74 6.01 -0.93
N GLY A 35 -11.84 5.31 -1.61
CA GLY A 35 -11.05 4.26 -0.97
C GLY A 35 -10.49 4.79 0.35
N ASP A 36 -10.52 3.97 1.39
CA ASP A 36 -9.92 4.30 2.68
C ASP A 36 -8.39 4.29 2.53
N TRP A 37 -7.82 5.36 1.97
CA TRP A 37 -6.37 5.56 1.76
C TRP A 37 -5.62 5.82 3.06
N LEU A 38 -6.27 5.62 4.21
CA LEU A 38 -5.62 5.58 5.51
C LEU A 38 -4.66 4.40 5.61
N ARG A 39 -4.90 3.32 4.85
CA ARG A 39 -3.98 2.16 4.77
C ARG A 39 -3.83 1.78 3.31
N THR A 40 -2.62 1.90 2.78
CA THR A 40 -2.33 1.61 1.37
C THR A 40 -1.24 0.56 1.26
N ALA A 41 -1.36 -0.36 0.32
CA ALA A 41 -0.34 -1.36 0.04
C ALA A 41 0.04 -1.38 -1.43
N LEU A 42 1.32 -1.61 -1.70
CA LEU A 42 1.88 -1.85 -3.02
C LEU A 42 2.66 -3.15 -2.99
N ILE A 43 2.23 -4.15 -3.76
CA ILE A 43 2.90 -5.45 -3.88
C ILE A 43 3.45 -5.55 -5.30
N ILE A 44 4.76 -5.68 -5.44
CA ILE A 44 5.45 -5.80 -6.72
C ILE A 44 6.17 -7.15 -6.76
N VAL A 45 5.86 -7.98 -7.75
CA VAL A 45 6.51 -9.27 -7.97
C VAL A 45 7.10 -9.31 -9.37
N SER A 46 8.41 -9.44 -9.48
CA SER A 46 9.08 -9.51 -10.77
C SER A 46 8.72 -10.79 -11.53
N SER A 47 8.15 -10.63 -12.72
CA SER A 47 7.78 -11.72 -13.63
C SER A 47 8.97 -12.36 -14.36
N THR A 48 10.21 -11.85 -14.20
CA THR A 48 11.34 -12.23 -15.08
C THR A 48 11.87 -13.65 -14.89
N SER A 49 11.35 -14.43 -13.94
CA SER A 49 11.98 -15.69 -13.52
C SER A 49 11.06 -16.92 -13.44
N ASN A 50 9.76 -16.81 -13.72
CA ASN A 50 8.77 -17.87 -13.43
C ASN A 50 8.93 -18.42 -12.00
N ASP A 51 9.23 -17.55 -11.02
CA ASP A 51 9.46 -17.95 -9.64
C ASP A 51 8.11 -18.07 -8.91
N THR A 52 7.46 -19.22 -9.15
CA THR A 52 6.16 -19.56 -8.56
C THR A 52 6.12 -19.47 -7.03
N LEU A 53 7.27 -19.50 -6.35
CA LEU A 53 7.33 -19.38 -4.89
C LEU A 53 7.14 -17.93 -4.45
N GLU A 54 7.79 -16.98 -5.12
CA GLU A 54 7.65 -15.55 -4.80
C GLU A 54 6.24 -15.04 -5.15
N GLU A 55 5.64 -15.55 -6.23
CA GLU A 55 4.23 -15.30 -6.55
C GLU A 55 3.28 -15.83 -5.46
N GLN A 56 3.51 -17.04 -4.94
CA GLN A 56 2.70 -17.61 -3.85
C GLN A 56 2.83 -16.84 -2.55
N LYS A 57 4.03 -16.35 -2.24
CA LYS A 57 4.31 -15.51 -1.08
C LYS A 57 3.58 -14.17 -1.19
N ALA A 58 3.62 -13.54 -2.35
CA ALA A 58 2.91 -12.29 -2.62
C ALA A 58 1.39 -12.47 -2.53
N LEU A 59 0.83 -13.55 -3.08
CA LEU A 59 -0.58 -13.90 -2.92
C LEU A 59 -0.96 -14.12 -1.45
N SER A 60 -0.13 -14.85 -0.70
CA SER A 60 -0.36 -15.07 0.74
C SER A 60 -0.30 -13.75 1.53
N PHE A 61 0.54 -12.81 1.10
CA PHE A 61 0.63 -11.49 1.71
C PHE A 61 -0.57 -10.61 1.34
N HIS A 62 -1.01 -10.61 0.09
CA HIS A 62 -2.25 -9.97 -0.35
C HIS A 62 -3.44 -10.45 0.48
N ASP A 63 -3.62 -11.78 0.61
CA ASP A 63 -4.70 -12.36 1.41
C ASP A 63 -4.61 -11.99 2.89
N HIS A 64 -3.40 -11.88 3.43
CA HIS A 64 -3.17 -11.40 4.79
C HIS A 64 -3.64 -9.95 4.97
N LEU A 65 -3.31 -9.04 4.05
CA LEU A 65 -3.76 -7.64 4.11
C LEU A 65 -5.29 -7.53 4.08
N ILE A 66 -5.95 -8.31 3.21
CA ILE A 66 -7.42 -8.42 3.21
C ILE A 66 -7.93 -8.93 4.56
N GLY A 67 -7.27 -9.93 5.14
CA GLY A 67 -7.56 -10.42 6.49
C GLY A 67 -7.40 -9.37 7.60
N GLN A 68 -6.49 -8.41 7.44
CA GLN A 68 -6.30 -7.25 8.31
C GLN A 68 -7.28 -6.09 8.00
N GLY A 69 -8.18 -6.29 7.04
CA GLY A 69 -9.23 -5.34 6.70
C GLY A 69 -8.79 -4.22 5.76
N TYR A 70 -7.72 -4.41 4.97
CA TYR A 70 -7.48 -3.58 3.78
C TYR A 70 -8.61 -3.81 2.77
N SER A 71 -9.00 -2.77 2.03
CA SER A 71 -9.87 -2.93 0.87
C SER A 71 -9.06 -3.34 -0.36
N ASN A 72 -9.65 -4.02 -1.33
CA ASN A 72 -8.95 -4.31 -2.58
C ASN A 72 -8.48 -3.02 -3.28
N ASP A 73 -9.28 -1.96 -3.25
CA ASP A 73 -8.92 -0.67 -3.87
C ASP A 73 -7.72 0.01 -3.20
N SER A 74 -7.40 -0.37 -1.96
CA SER A 74 -6.24 0.12 -1.21
C SER A 74 -4.97 -0.71 -1.40
N ILE A 75 -5.06 -1.83 -2.13
CA ILE A 75 -3.93 -2.71 -2.43
C ILE A 75 -3.68 -2.64 -3.93
N ILE A 76 -2.52 -2.15 -4.34
CA ILE A 76 -2.06 -2.23 -5.73
C ILE A 76 -1.18 -3.47 -5.84
N PHE A 77 -1.59 -4.46 -6.64
CA PHE A 77 -0.86 -5.71 -6.81
C PHE A 77 -0.33 -5.86 -8.25
N LEU A 78 0.97 -5.61 -8.44
CA LEU A 78 1.66 -5.75 -9.71
C LEU A 78 2.42 -7.08 -9.79
N ALA A 79 1.96 -7.98 -10.66
CA ALA A 79 2.55 -9.31 -10.88
C ALA A 79 2.27 -9.78 -12.32
N ASP A 80 2.49 -11.06 -12.63
CA ASP A 80 1.99 -11.62 -13.90
C ASP A 80 0.46 -11.35 -14.04
N GLU A 81 0.01 -10.98 -15.24
CA GLU A 81 -1.41 -10.71 -15.54
C GLU A 81 -2.30 -11.94 -15.34
N GLU A 82 -1.74 -13.14 -15.43
CA GLU A 82 -2.45 -14.39 -15.18
C GLU A 82 -2.61 -14.70 -13.68
N LEU A 83 -1.90 -13.97 -12.80
CA LEU A 83 -1.95 -14.18 -11.37
C LEU A 83 -3.25 -13.60 -10.78
N PRO A 84 -4.02 -14.36 -9.98
CA PRO A 84 -5.27 -13.87 -9.39
C PRO A 84 -5.05 -12.62 -8.53
N GLY A 85 -5.86 -11.59 -8.75
CA GLY A 85 -5.78 -10.33 -8.00
C GLY A 85 -4.75 -9.33 -8.52
N SER A 86 -4.02 -9.66 -9.59
CA SER A 86 -3.09 -8.72 -10.22
C SER A 86 -3.84 -7.56 -10.90
N ASP A 87 -3.40 -6.33 -10.61
CA ASP A 87 -3.83 -5.09 -11.27
C ASP A 87 -3.08 -4.84 -12.58
N GLY A 88 -2.05 -5.65 -12.87
CA GLY A 88 -1.29 -5.61 -14.12
C GLY A 88 0.17 -6.03 -13.96
N ARG A 89 0.90 -6.06 -15.08
CA ARG A 89 2.32 -6.44 -15.11
C ARG A 89 3.18 -5.56 -14.23
N SER A 90 4.18 -6.16 -13.59
CA SER A 90 5.26 -5.47 -12.86
C SER A 90 6.30 -4.81 -13.79
N ASN A 91 5.87 -4.06 -14.81
CA ASN A 91 6.76 -3.34 -15.71
C ASN A 91 7.13 -1.95 -15.16
N CYS A 92 8.17 -1.32 -15.69
CA CYS A 92 8.71 -0.07 -15.15
C CYS A 92 7.66 1.05 -15.13
N SER A 93 6.84 1.17 -16.18
CA SER A 93 5.80 2.20 -16.26
C SER A 93 4.67 2.01 -15.26
N ASN A 94 4.26 0.77 -15.00
CA ASN A 94 3.22 0.47 -14.01
C ASN A 94 3.74 0.74 -12.61
N ILE A 95 4.98 0.35 -12.30
CA ILE A 95 5.62 0.62 -11.01
C ILE A 95 5.70 2.13 -10.75
N GLU A 96 6.24 2.91 -11.70
CA GLU A 96 6.30 4.38 -11.60
C GLU A 96 4.90 4.96 -11.40
N SER A 97 3.92 4.54 -12.20
CA SER A 97 2.53 5.02 -12.09
C SER A 97 1.89 4.70 -10.73
N SER A 98 2.21 3.55 -10.13
CA SER A 98 1.70 3.17 -8.82
C SER A 98 2.30 4.03 -7.71
N PHE A 99 3.61 4.30 -7.75
CA PHE A 99 4.24 5.24 -6.81
C PHE A 99 3.65 6.65 -6.96
N ASP A 100 3.50 7.13 -8.19
CA ASP A 100 2.88 8.42 -8.49
C ASP A 100 1.45 8.49 -7.95
N LEU A 101 0.65 7.44 -8.13
CA LEU A 101 -0.70 7.36 -7.60
C LEU A 101 -0.70 7.46 -6.07
N ILE A 102 0.10 6.63 -5.39
CA ILE A 102 0.17 6.61 -3.92
C ILE A 102 0.57 7.99 -3.39
N SER A 103 1.59 8.62 -3.97
CA SER A 103 2.02 9.97 -3.55
C SER A 103 0.92 11.03 -3.64
N GLN A 104 -0.08 10.84 -4.52
CA GLN A 104 -1.18 11.78 -4.73
C GLN A 104 -2.39 11.51 -3.85
N VAL A 105 -2.62 10.26 -3.46
CA VAL A 105 -3.85 9.84 -2.75
C VAL A 105 -3.62 9.49 -1.29
N GLN A 106 -2.37 9.24 -0.89
CA GLN A 106 -2.05 8.82 0.46
C GLN A 106 -2.37 9.92 1.49
N ASP A 107 -3.04 9.52 2.58
CA ASP A 107 -3.25 10.40 3.73
C ASP A 107 -1.95 10.53 4.54
N PRO A 108 -1.50 11.76 4.90
CA PRO A 108 -0.34 11.98 5.74
C PRO A 108 -0.39 11.30 7.12
N ASP A 109 -1.58 11.05 7.66
CA ASP A 109 -1.78 10.31 8.91
C ASP A 109 -1.87 8.78 8.68
N GLY A 110 -1.90 8.34 7.42
CA GLY A 110 -2.07 6.95 7.03
C GLY A 110 -0.79 6.11 7.04
N GLU A 111 -0.96 4.81 6.78
CA GLU A 111 0.07 3.78 6.79
C GLU A 111 0.28 3.24 5.37
N VAL A 112 1.54 3.04 4.99
CA VAL A 112 1.93 2.51 3.67
C VAL A 112 2.74 1.23 3.83
N VAL A 113 2.36 0.17 3.13
CA VAL A 113 3.16 -1.07 3.08
C VAL A 113 3.59 -1.37 1.65
N ILE A 114 4.89 -1.43 1.41
CA ILE A 114 5.45 -1.71 0.09
C ILE A 114 6.18 -3.04 0.17
N MET A 115 5.76 -4.03 -0.62
CA MET A 115 6.47 -5.29 -0.82
C MET A 115 7.09 -5.30 -2.21
N ILE A 116 8.40 -5.54 -2.31
CA ILE A 116 9.09 -5.76 -3.56
C ILE A 116 9.72 -7.15 -3.52
N SER A 117 9.33 -8.01 -4.44
CA SER A 117 9.88 -9.34 -4.61
C SER A 117 10.55 -9.47 -5.97
N ASP A 118 11.89 -9.46 -5.97
CA ASP A 118 12.67 -9.40 -7.20
C ASP A 118 14.10 -9.97 -7.04
N HIS A 119 14.78 -10.19 -8.16
CA HIS A 119 16.21 -10.50 -8.23
C HIS A 119 17.03 -9.23 -8.20
N GLU A 120 17.30 -8.73 -6.99
CA GLU A 120 18.20 -7.59 -6.83
C GLU A 120 19.61 -7.94 -7.37
N GLN A 121 20.12 -7.07 -8.25
CA GLN A 121 21.50 -7.15 -8.75
C GLN A 121 22.28 -5.92 -8.33
N GLY A 122 23.52 -6.12 -7.89
CA GLY A 122 24.46 -5.02 -7.68
C GLY A 122 25.36 -5.17 -6.47
N VAL A 123 25.83 -4.02 -5.99
CA VAL A 123 26.63 -3.84 -4.79
C VAL A 123 25.98 -2.79 -3.90
N ARG A 124 26.30 -2.77 -2.61
CA ARG A 124 25.66 -1.90 -1.63
C ARG A 124 25.73 -0.43 -2.07
N GLY A 125 24.58 0.25 -2.10
CA GLY A 125 24.47 1.65 -2.55
C GLY A 125 24.48 1.85 -4.07
N ASN A 126 24.49 0.78 -4.85
CA ASN A 126 24.28 0.80 -6.29
C ASN A 126 23.64 -0.52 -6.72
N SER A 127 22.46 -0.77 -6.16
CA SER A 127 21.65 -1.92 -6.51
C SER A 127 20.47 -1.52 -7.38
N SER A 128 19.97 -2.49 -8.12
CA SER A 128 18.83 -2.30 -8.98
C SER A 128 17.91 -3.50 -8.95
N PHE A 129 16.64 -3.22 -9.17
CA PHE A 129 15.59 -4.21 -9.38
C PHE A 129 15.40 -4.46 -10.87
N VAL A 130 15.21 -5.72 -11.26
CA VAL A 130 15.10 -6.18 -12.64
C VAL A 130 13.66 -6.59 -12.93
N PHE A 131 13.00 -5.83 -13.78
CA PHE A 131 11.61 -6.05 -14.17
C PHE A 131 11.52 -6.47 -15.65
N GLU A 132 10.31 -6.83 -16.10
CA GLU A 132 10.06 -7.43 -17.42
C GLU A 132 10.63 -6.61 -18.59
N ASP A 133 10.52 -5.28 -18.51
CA ASP A 133 10.87 -4.35 -19.57
C ASP A 133 12.07 -3.43 -19.24
N GLY A 134 12.70 -3.61 -18.08
CA GLY A 134 13.76 -2.71 -17.66
C GLY A 134 14.34 -2.97 -16.28
N VAL A 135 15.21 -2.04 -15.87
CA VAL A 135 15.93 -2.09 -14.60
C VAL A 135 15.70 -0.76 -13.90
N ILE A 136 15.23 -0.80 -12.66
CA ILE A 136 15.02 0.41 -11.84
C ILE A 136 16.07 0.43 -10.73
N PRO A 137 16.94 1.45 -10.67
CA PRO A 137 17.86 1.62 -9.54
C PRO A 137 17.10 1.73 -8.22
N SER A 138 17.62 1.12 -7.16
CA SER A 138 17.03 1.26 -5.82
C SER A 138 16.97 2.73 -5.39
N SER A 139 17.95 3.56 -5.75
CA SER A 139 17.87 5.01 -5.49
C SER A 139 16.66 5.70 -6.13
N THR A 140 16.19 5.22 -7.30
CA THR A 140 15.02 5.78 -7.98
C THR A 140 13.75 5.43 -7.22
N ILE A 141 13.57 4.17 -6.83
CA ILE A 141 12.44 3.75 -5.98
C ILE A 141 12.50 4.47 -4.63
N GLY A 142 13.70 4.67 -4.08
CA GLY A 142 13.92 5.45 -2.87
C GLY A 142 13.39 6.88 -2.98
N SER A 143 13.68 7.56 -4.09
CA SER A 143 13.14 8.88 -4.38
C SER A 143 11.62 8.89 -4.45
N TRP A 144 11.01 7.88 -5.10
CA TRP A 144 9.56 7.77 -5.15
C TRP A 144 8.92 7.54 -3.77
N MET A 145 9.59 6.78 -2.88
CA MET A 145 9.17 6.64 -1.49
C MET A 145 9.35 7.92 -0.67
N ASP A 146 10.30 8.79 -1.04
CA ASP A 146 10.47 10.11 -0.43
C ASP A 146 9.34 11.09 -0.75
N ASP A 147 8.65 10.88 -1.87
CA ASP A 147 7.52 11.71 -2.29
C ASP A 147 6.18 11.30 -1.63
N ILE A 148 6.13 10.18 -0.89
CA ILE A 148 4.92 9.71 -0.21
C ILE A 148 4.86 10.25 1.23
N GLU A 149 3.88 11.12 1.51
CA GLU A 149 3.58 11.60 2.87
C GLU A 149 2.72 10.57 3.63
N CYS A 150 3.21 10.06 4.76
CA CYS A 150 2.50 9.10 5.61
C CYS A 150 3.03 9.13 7.05
N SER A 151 2.26 8.57 7.99
CA SER A 151 2.65 8.49 9.40
C SER A 151 3.63 7.34 9.65
N SER A 152 3.48 6.26 8.88
CA SER A 152 4.41 5.14 8.87
C SER A 152 4.46 4.46 7.50
N MET A 153 5.63 3.94 7.17
CA MET A 153 5.86 3.15 5.98
C MET A 153 6.69 1.90 6.32
N THR A 154 6.19 0.74 5.91
CA THR A 154 6.92 -0.53 6.02
C THR A 154 7.32 -1.00 4.63
N VAL A 155 8.61 -1.20 4.41
CA VAL A 155 9.16 -1.68 3.14
C VAL A 155 9.67 -3.11 3.33
N ILE A 156 9.15 -4.06 2.58
CA ILE A 156 9.47 -5.48 2.65
C ILE A 156 10.19 -5.88 1.36
N LEU A 157 11.42 -6.35 1.48
CA LEU A 157 12.24 -6.75 0.35
C LEU A 157 12.47 -8.26 0.34
N ASN A 158 11.96 -8.90 -0.71
CA ASN A 158 12.11 -10.32 -0.94
C ASN A 158 12.99 -10.60 -2.15
N GLY A 159 13.75 -11.68 -2.03
CA GLY A 159 14.62 -12.18 -3.09
C GLY A 159 16.09 -12.12 -2.72
N ASN A 160 16.91 -12.49 -3.70
CA ASN A 160 18.34 -12.65 -3.49
C ASN A 160 18.97 -11.31 -3.08
N ARG A 161 19.78 -11.35 -2.00
CA ARG A 161 20.57 -10.22 -1.50
C ARG A 161 19.77 -8.99 -1.07
N SER A 162 18.47 -9.13 -0.80
CA SER A 162 17.54 -8.02 -0.64
C SER A 162 17.97 -6.92 0.37
N GLY A 163 18.78 -7.26 1.38
CA GLY A 163 19.44 -6.31 2.28
C GLY A 163 20.50 -5.38 1.63
N LEU A 164 20.76 -5.47 0.33
CA LEU A 164 21.60 -4.50 -0.40
C LEU A 164 20.83 -3.19 -0.71
N ALA A 165 19.51 -3.27 -0.88
CA ALA A 165 18.67 -2.14 -1.21
C ALA A 165 18.27 -1.33 0.04
N PHE A 166 18.04 -0.04 -0.15
CA PHE A 166 17.43 0.88 0.83
C PHE A 166 18.08 0.96 2.22
N TRP A 167 19.29 0.44 2.41
CA TRP A 167 20.00 0.47 3.71
C TRP A 167 20.20 1.90 4.26
N GLU A 168 20.14 2.91 3.39
CA GLU A 168 20.27 4.34 3.71
C GLU A 168 18.93 5.03 3.98
N LEU A 169 17.80 4.37 3.74
CA LEU A 169 16.45 4.95 3.85
C LEU A 169 15.78 4.72 5.21
N SER A 170 16.42 3.98 6.13
CA SER A 170 15.91 3.77 7.49
C SER A 170 15.71 5.11 8.21
N SER A 171 14.49 5.39 8.67
CA SER A 171 14.17 6.63 9.37
C SER A 171 13.16 6.37 10.50
N SER A 172 12.77 7.40 11.26
CA SER A 172 11.79 7.22 12.35
C SER A 172 10.38 6.86 11.87
N THR A 173 10.07 7.09 10.60
CA THR A 173 8.76 6.78 9.98
C THR A 173 8.85 5.62 9.00
N ARG A 174 10.04 5.03 8.79
CA ARG A 174 10.26 3.95 7.83
C ARG A 174 10.92 2.74 8.47
N GLU A 175 10.22 1.62 8.39
CA GLU A 175 10.73 0.31 8.73
C GLU A 175 11.13 -0.44 7.45
N LEU A 176 12.31 -1.05 7.46
CA LEU A 176 12.79 -1.87 6.36
C LEU A 176 12.94 -3.30 6.87
N ILE A 177 12.31 -4.24 6.16
CA ILE A 177 12.30 -5.66 6.45
C ILE A 177 12.88 -6.38 5.24
N SER A 178 13.96 -7.14 5.43
CA SER A 178 14.64 -7.85 4.33
C SER A 178 14.60 -9.36 4.57
N SER A 179 14.22 -10.12 3.54
CA SER A 179 14.20 -11.59 3.62
C SER A 179 15.59 -12.23 3.64
N MET A 180 16.62 -11.48 3.20
CA MET A 180 17.99 -11.96 3.05
C MET A 180 18.99 -10.83 3.27
N ARG A 181 20.14 -11.18 3.85
CA ARG A 181 21.32 -10.31 3.97
C ARG A 181 21.88 -9.97 2.60
N TRP A 182 22.63 -8.88 2.56
CA TRP A 182 23.30 -8.36 1.36
C TRP A 182 24.23 -9.35 0.61
N ASP A 183 24.70 -10.41 1.26
CA ASP A 183 25.59 -11.43 0.68
C ASP A 183 24.90 -12.80 0.46
N GLN A 184 23.64 -12.95 0.85
CA GLN A 184 22.90 -14.20 0.76
C GLN A 184 22.25 -14.38 -0.62
N VAL A 185 22.42 -15.58 -1.17
CA VAL A 185 21.79 -16.03 -2.42
C VAL A 185 21.18 -17.42 -2.14
N ASN A 186 19.93 -17.63 -2.57
CA ASN A 186 19.03 -18.75 -2.29
C ASN A 186 18.21 -18.68 -1.00
N HIS A 187 16.92 -19.00 -1.15
CA HIS A 187 15.84 -19.03 -0.16
C HIS A 187 16.24 -19.71 1.16
N PRO A 188 16.45 -18.96 2.27
CA PRO A 188 16.15 -19.52 3.56
C PRO A 188 14.63 -19.47 3.72
N ASP A 189 14.04 -20.63 3.95
CA ASP A 189 12.65 -20.86 4.40
C ASP A 189 12.40 -20.27 5.82
N GLN A 190 13.15 -19.23 6.20
CA GLN A 190 13.26 -18.70 7.56
C GLN A 190 12.59 -17.34 7.73
N PHE A 191 12.41 -16.57 6.64
CA PHE A 191 11.69 -15.31 6.72
C PHE A 191 10.23 -15.50 6.32
N ASN A 192 9.35 -15.56 7.32
CA ASN A 192 7.91 -15.51 7.12
C ASN A 192 7.46 -14.06 7.20
N MET A 193 7.21 -13.44 6.04
CA MET A 193 6.81 -12.03 5.95
C MET A 193 5.58 -11.69 6.79
N THR A 194 4.55 -12.55 6.80
CA THR A 194 3.33 -12.28 7.57
C THR A 194 3.60 -12.32 9.06
N ARG A 195 4.55 -13.16 9.50
CA ARG A 195 5.04 -13.14 10.89
C ARG A 195 5.95 -11.93 11.16
N GLY A 196 6.78 -11.52 10.20
CA GLY A 196 7.68 -10.37 10.31
C GLY A 196 6.96 -9.06 10.62
N LEU A 197 5.74 -8.91 10.14
CA LEU A 197 4.90 -7.73 10.42
C LEU A 197 4.31 -7.70 11.84
N GLU A 198 4.18 -8.85 12.51
CA GLU A 198 3.63 -8.95 13.86
C GLU A 198 4.73 -9.13 14.93
N ASP A 199 5.85 -9.74 14.53
CA ASP A 199 6.95 -10.15 15.39
C ASP A 199 8.30 -9.80 14.73
N PRO A 200 8.93 -8.66 15.13
CA PRO A 200 10.22 -8.25 14.60
C PRO A 200 11.35 -9.27 14.82
N SER A 201 11.19 -10.25 15.72
CA SER A 201 12.17 -11.33 15.89
C SER A 201 12.12 -12.38 14.78
N ALA A 202 11.11 -12.34 13.91
CA ALA A 202 11.08 -13.12 12.68
C ALA A 202 12.02 -12.54 11.60
N ASP A 203 12.44 -11.28 11.73
CA ASP A 203 13.58 -10.70 11.01
C ASP A 203 14.88 -11.02 11.75
N ILE A 204 15.24 -12.31 11.74
CA ILE A 204 16.38 -12.79 12.53
C ILE A 204 17.73 -12.45 11.89
N ASP A 205 17.76 -12.00 10.63
CA ASP A 205 19.01 -11.93 9.88
C ASP A 205 19.21 -10.69 9.00
N GLY A 206 18.22 -9.83 8.73
CA GLY A 206 18.41 -8.54 8.05
C GLY A 206 19.23 -8.58 6.75
#